data_AF-A0A2V1AHH1-F1
#
_entry.id   AF-A0A2V1AHH1-F1
#
_cell.length_a   1.000
_cell.length_b   1.000
_cell.length_c   1.000
_cell.angle_alpha   90.00
_cell.angle_beta   90.00
_cell.angle_gamma   90.00
#
_symmetry.space_group_name_H-M   'P 1'
#
loop_
_entity.id
_entity.type
_entity.pdbx_description
1 polymer ?
#
loop_
_entity_poly.entity_id
_entity_poly.type
_entity_poly.pdbx_seq_one_letter_code
_entity_poly.pdbx_strand_id
1 'polypeptide(L)'
;MPVFPTVAAFFRRHKRKLLWTSAVGFSVYLLVNQFVIKRFRNFQNSLKQELFVKEQIRRRFIQTQQDCYLTILALLPVLTQPVLNFLPTEAITSALKRKKNTNKEMSDSLTTENLMAHSSQDNVASSSDLSAFLSKSKLELWHDLKVKSISRMLALIYSAAGLLLLTRLQLNILARKAYLESAIVMAGGSVPQNSQSSFDYFIEQSYLSLSWWLLNHGWMRMANGLESLVESKFKEITPKTELSVDTFTQMLSEINAGIIADGSLVKNLLFPTEYDNLIETLMNTNPELVNELENQDSNLVKLINETNFIISNDFTLHVFSSLVRNGVDTLGDSISVALNPDNKPGRLHKLATFLAQLSVQSNVICDPQNAEVDGEVTGNIYINNFNDLDELDEFSASIYSNFE
;
A
#
# COMPACT_ATOMS: atom_id res chain seq x y z
N MET A 1 42.78 48.12 67.45
CA MET A 1 42.20 47.35 68.58
C MET A 1 41.89 45.95 68.09
N PRO A 2 42.31 44.90 68.82
CA PRO A 2 42.30 43.54 68.30
C PRO A 2 40.89 42.97 68.40
N VAL A 3 40.27 42.64 67.27
CA VAL A 3 38.91 42.06 67.22
C VAL A 3 38.94 40.53 67.47
N PHE A 4 40.14 39.92 67.42
CA PHE A 4 40.37 38.48 67.55
C PHE A 4 40.21 37.88 68.97
N PRO A 5 40.59 38.53 70.10
CA PRO A 5 40.47 37.92 71.42
C PRO A 5 39.02 37.83 71.92
N THR A 6 38.17 38.78 71.52
CA THR A 6 36.74 38.82 71.87
C THR A 6 35.95 37.72 71.14
N VAL A 7 36.29 37.45 69.88
CA VAL A 7 35.71 36.35 69.10
C VAL A 7 36.11 34.98 69.67
N ALA A 8 37.37 34.83 70.09
CA ALA A 8 37.87 33.60 70.70
C ALA A 8 37.19 33.27 72.05
N ALA A 9 36.92 34.29 72.88
CA ALA A 9 36.20 34.12 74.15
C ALA A 9 34.72 33.75 73.94
N PHE A 10 34.05 34.35 72.95
CA PHE A 10 32.67 34.03 72.57
C PHE A 10 32.53 32.59 72.05
N PHE A 11 33.43 32.18 71.15
CA PHE A 11 33.49 30.80 70.66
C PHE A 11 33.69 29.80 71.80
N ARG A 12 34.58 30.12 72.77
CA ARG A 12 34.87 29.23 73.91
C ARG A 12 33.69 29.06 74.88
N ARG A 13 32.84 30.08 75.04
CA ARG A 13 31.65 30.03 75.92
C ARG A 13 30.44 29.34 75.27
N HIS A 14 30.33 29.36 73.94
CA HIS A 14 29.21 28.79 73.19
C HIS A 14 29.53 27.54 72.35
N LYS A 15 30.71 26.90 72.52
CA LYS A 15 31.15 25.72 71.74
C LYS A 15 30.08 24.64 71.55
N ARG A 16 29.36 24.27 72.61
CA ARG A 16 28.29 23.26 72.51
C ARG A 16 27.12 23.73 71.66
N LYS A 17 26.67 24.98 71.80
CA LYS A 17 25.54 25.52 71.03
C LYS A 17 25.87 25.67 69.55
N LEU A 18 27.09 26.13 69.23
CA LEU A 18 27.57 26.25 67.84
C LEU A 18 27.74 24.90 67.15
N LEU A 19 28.23 23.89 67.87
CA LEU A 19 28.32 22.51 67.34
C LEU A 19 26.92 21.96 67.01
N TRP A 20 25.94 22.16 67.90
CA TRP A 20 24.56 21.72 67.65
C TRP A 20 23.91 22.45 66.48
N THR A 21 24.04 23.78 66.36
CA THR A 21 23.47 24.53 65.23
C THR A 21 24.12 24.18 63.90
N SER A 22 25.44 23.96 63.89
CA SER A 22 26.16 23.52 62.69
C SER A 22 25.75 22.10 62.27
N ALA A 23 25.58 21.19 63.23
CA ALA A 23 25.14 19.82 62.95
C ALA A 23 23.71 19.78 62.39
N VAL A 24 22.79 20.57 62.98
CA VAL A 24 21.41 20.67 62.50
C VAL A 24 21.36 21.33 61.11
N GLY A 25 22.08 22.43 60.90
CA GLY A 25 22.14 23.09 59.59
C GLY A 25 22.69 22.18 58.49
N PHE A 26 23.75 21.43 58.80
CA PHE A 26 24.33 20.45 57.87
C PHE A 26 23.36 19.30 57.56
N SER A 27 22.64 18.79 58.56
CA SER A 27 21.64 17.74 58.39
C SER A 27 20.47 18.20 57.50
N VAL A 28 19.93 19.40 57.73
CA VAL A 28 18.87 19.99 56.92
C VAL A 28 19.34 20.22 55.48
N TYR A 29 20.55 20.75 55.30
CA TYR A 29 21.14 20.94 53.97
C TYR A 29 21.26 19.63 53.20
N LEU A 30 21.74 18.56 53.84
CA LEU A 30 21.84 17.24 53.21
C LEU A 30 20.45 16.68 52.82
N LEU A 31 19.44 16.83 53.67
CA LEU A 31 18.07 16.38 53.37
C LEU A 31 17.47 17.14 52.18
N VAL A 32 17.63 18.47 52.13
CA VAL A 32 17.15 19.29 51.00
C VAL A 32 17.89 18.91 49.72
N ASN A 33 19.23 18.76 49.78
CA ASN A 33 20.02 18.36 48.61
C ASN A 33 19.60 16.98 48.10
N GLN A 34 19.41 16.00 49.00
CA GLN A 34 18.89 14.67 48.62
C GLN A 34 17.50 14.75 47.99
N PHE A 35 16.61 15.60 48.50
CA PHE A 35 15.29 15.80 47.92
C PHE A 35 15.36 16.41 46.52
N VAL A 36 16.17 17.44 46.33
CA VAL A 36 16.36 18.11 45.02
C VAL A 36 16.97 17.13 44.00
N ILE A 37 18.02 16.39 44.38
CA ILE A 37 18.65 15.39 43.50
C ILE A 37 17.65 14.28 43.15
N LYS A 38 16.88 13.79 44.13
CA LYS A 38 15.86 12.76 43.90
C LYS A 38 14.76 13.27 42.96
N ARG A 39 14.28 14.50 43.16
CA ARG A 39 13.25 15.10 42.31
C ARG A 39 13.76 15.35 40.89
N PHE A 40 14.99 15.85 40.76
CA PHE A 40 15.62 16.09 39.47
C PHE A 40 15.86 14.77 38.72
N ARG A 41 16.36 13.73 39.40
CA ARG A 41 16.52 12.39 38.82
C ARG A 41 15.20 11.79 38.39
N ASN A 42 14.13 11.94 39.19
CA ASN A 42 12.80 11.49 38.81
C ASN A 42 12.28 12.22 37.57
N PHE A 43 12.48 13.55 37.49
CA PHE A 43 12.10 14.33 36.32
C PHE A 43 12.88 13.92 35.06
N GLN A 44 14.21 13.77 35.18
CA GLN A 44 15.05 13.27 34.09
C GLN A 44 14.63 11.86 33.64
N ASN A 45 14.32 10.97 34.58
CA ASN A 45 13.87 9.62 34.26
C ASN A 45 12.50 9.65 33.55
N SER A 46 11.57 10.49 33.99
CA SER A 46 10.27 10.68 33.33
C SER A 46 10.44 11.17 31.89
N LEU A 47 11.26 12.20 31.67
CA LEU A 47 11.55 12.71 30.32
C LEU A 47 12.24 11.65 29.44
N LYS A 48 13.20 10.90 29.99
CA LYS A 48 13.87 9.83 29.25
C LYS A 48 12.89 8.72 28.86
N GLN A 49 11.96 8.37 29.74
CA GLN A 49 10.90 7.39 29.45
C GLN A 49 9.97 7.89 28.36
N GLU A 50 9.49 9.14 28.45
CA GLU A 50 8.64 9.74 27.42
C GLU A 50 9.32 9.79 26.05
N LEU A 51 10.59 10.22 25.99
CA LEU A 51 11.35 10.25 24.75
C LEU A 51 11.60 8.84 24.20
N PHE A 52 11.94 7.88 25.06
CA PHE A 52 12.14 6.49 24.66
C PHE A 52 10.87 5.89 24.06
N VAL A 53 9.71 6.11 24.70
CA VAL A 53 8.41 5.64 24.20
C VAL A 53 8.08 6.27 22.85
N LYS A 54 8.23 7.59 22.70
CA LYS A 54 8.00 8.28 21.42
C LYS A 54 8.89 7.76 20.30
N GLU A 55 10.17 7.54 20.60
CA GLU A 55 11.13 7.01 19.64
C GLU A 55 10.80 5.56 19.25
N GLN A 56 10.38 4.74 20.21
CA GLN A 56 9.96 3.35 19.95
C GLN A 56 8.74 3.29 19.03
N ILE A 57 7.72 4.14 19.28
CA ILE A 57 6.53 4.28 18.42
C ILE A 57 6.96 4.63 16.99
N ARG A 58 7.79 5.67 16.85
CA ARG A 58 8.26 6.13 15.54
C ARG A 58 8.99 5.03 14.79
N ARG A 59 9.91 4.32 15.46
CA ARG A 59 10.66 3.21 14.86
C ARG A 59 9.74 2.08 14.42
N ARG A 60 8.79 1.69 15.27
CA ARG A 60 7.83 0.65 14.96
C ARG A 60 6.97 1.03 13.76
N PHE A 61 6.49 2.28 13.72
CA PHE A 61 5.74 2.79 12.58
C PHE A 61 6.54 2.71 11.28
N ILE A 62 7.78 3.21 11.27
CA ILE A 62 8.67 3.17 10.09
C ILE A 62 8.92 1.73 9.66
N GLN A 63 9.19 0.84 10.61
CA GLN A 63 9.38 -0.58 10.34
C GLN A 63 8.12 -1.20 9.74
N THR A 64 6.94 -0.94 10.30
CA THR A 64 5.66 -1.39 9.75
C THR A 64 5.47 -0.89 8.32
N GLN A 65 5.85 0.35 8.02
CA GLN A 65 5.76 0.84 6.64
C GLN A 65 6.70 0.11 5.68
N GLN A 66 7.92 -0.21 6.13
CA GLN A 66 8.85 -1.01 5.34
C GLN A 66 8.34 -2.45 5.14
N ASP A 67 7.75 -3.05 6.17
CA ASP A 67 7.16 -4.39 6.11
C ASP A 67 5.99 -4.44 5.12
N CYS A 68 5.11 -3.42 5.10
CA CYS A 68 4.05 -3.30 4.09
C CYS A 68 4.62 -3.25 2.67
N TYR A 69 5.67 -2.45 2.46
CA TYR A 69 6.31 -2.29 1.15
C TYR A 69 6.95 -3.61 0.66
N LEU A 70 7.66 -4.32 1.52
CA LEU A 70 8.23 -5.62 1.15
C LEU A 70 7.15 -6.68 0.92
N THR A 71 6.08 -6.65 1.70
CA THR A 71 4.95 -7.57 1.56
C THR A 71 4.27 -7.39 0.20
N ILE A 72 4.05 -6.16 -0.25
CA ILE A 72 3.41 -5.93 -1.55
C ILE A 72 4.28 -6.41 -2.71
N LEU A 73 5.59 -6.16 -2.67
CA LEU A 73 6.51 -6.66 -3.72
C LEU A 73 6.50 -8.19 -3.80
N ALA A 74 6.40 -8.87 -2.65
CA ALA A 74 6.32 -10.33 -2.60
C ALA A 74 4.97 -10.86 -3.13
N LEU A 75 3.87 -10.15 -2.90
CA LEU A 75 2.53 -10.54 -3.34
C LEU A 75 2.20 -10.08 -4.77
N LEU A 76 2.99 -9.18 -5.35
CA LEU A 76 2.76 -8.62 -6.68
C LEU A 76 2.61 -9.71 -7.76
N PRO A 77 3.46 -10.75 -7.85
CA PRO A 77 3.27 -11.80 -8.86
C PRO A 77 1.99 -12.63 -8.65
N VAL A 78 1.57 -12.82 -7.39
CA VAL A 78 0.34 -13.55 -7.05
C VAL A 78 -0.89 -12.76 -7.50
N LEU A 79 -0.84 -11.43 -7.40
CA LEU A 79 -1.91 -10.55 -7.82
C LEU A 79 -1.98 -10.36 -9.33
N THR A 80 -0.83 -10.22 -10.01
CA THR A 80 -0.81 -9.81 -11.43
C THR A 80 -1.08 -10.97 -12.39
N GLN A 81 -0.62 -12.19 -12.09
CA GLN A 81 -0.82 -13.35 -12.97
C GLN A 81 -2.29 -13.65 -13.28
N PRO A 82 -3.22 -13.67 -12.30
CA PRO A 82 -4.65 -13.83 -12.58
C PRO A 82 -5.22 -12.73 -13.50
N VAL A 83 -4.81 -11.47 -13.30
CA VAL A 83 -5.26 -10.34 -14.13
C VAL A 83 -4.78 -10.48 -15.58
N LEU A 84 -3.52 -10.87 -15.80
CA LEU A 84 -2.96 -11.11 -17.13
C LEU A 84 -3.71 -12.25 -17.86
N ASN A 85 -4.06 -13.32 -17.13
CA ASN A 85 -4.79 -14.46 -17.68
C ASN A 85 -6.24 -14.11 -18.03
N PHE A 86 -6.90 -13.29 -17.21
CA PHE A 86 -8.26 -12.82 -17.46
C PHE A 86 -8.34 -11.87 -18.66
N LEU A 87 -7.31 -11.04 -18.85
CA LEU A 87 -7.20 -10.07 -19.94
C LEU A 87 -6.03 -10.41 -20.90
N PRO A 88 -6.17 -11.47 -21.74
CA PRO A 88 -5.05 -12.02 -22.51
C PRO A 88 -4.76 -11.21 -23.79
N THR A 89 -4.02 -10.10 -23.66
CA THR A 89 -3.66 -9.24 -24.80
C THR A 89 -2.64 -9.90 -25.74
N GLU A 90 -1.81 -10.79 -25.21
CA GLU A 90 -0.75 -11.53 -25.91
C GLU A 90 -1.36 -12.54 -26.87
N ALA A 91 -2.44 -13.22 -26.46
CA ALA A 91 -3.18 -14.14 -27.30
C ALA A 91 -3.83 -13.41 -28.49
N ILE A 92 -4.44 -12.24 -28.23
CA ILE A 92 -5.04 -11.39 -29.27
C ILE A 92 -3.97 -10.87 -30.24
N THR A 93 -2.85 -10.39 -29.71
CA THR A 93 -1.72 -9.92 -30.51
C THR A 93 -1.13 -11.04 -31.38
N SER A 94 -1.03 -12.25 -30.83
CA SER A 94 -0.58 -13.44 -31.56
C SER A 94 -1.55 -13.85 -32.67
N ALA A 95 -2.87 -13.77 -32.42
CA ALA A 95 -3.90 -14.00 -33.44
C ALA A 95 -3.82 -12.96 -34.57
N LEU A 96 -3.61 -11.68 -34.23
CA LEU A 96 -3.39 -10.60 -35.21
C LEU A 96 -2.14 -10.84 -36.06
N LYS A 97 -1.03 -11.27 -35.44
CA LYS A 97 0.22 -11.62 -36.14
C LYS A 97 0.01 -12.78 -37.12
N ARG A 98 -0.64 -13.86 -36.68
CA ARG A 98 -0.93 -15.03 -37.54
C ARG A 98 -1.80 -14.67 -38.73
N LYS A 99 -2.90 -13.92 -38.53
CA LYS A 99 -3.76 -13.46 -39.63
C LYS A 99 -3.06 -12.52 -40.60
N LYS A 100 -2.13 -11.68 -40.11
CA LYS A 100 -1.30 -10.85 -40.99
C LYS A 100 -0.39 -11.71 -41.86
N ASN A 101 0.25 -12.73 -41.31
CA ASN A 101 1.14 -13.61 -42.06
C ASN A 101 0.40 -14.42 -43.14
N THR A 102 -0.81 -14.90 -42.87
CA THR A 102 -1.66 -15.53 -43.89
C THR A 102 -1.98 -14.60 -45.06
N ASN A 103 -2.12 -13.29 -44.81
CA ASN A 103 -2.30 -12.29 -45.87
C ASN A 103 -0.97 -11.84 -46.53
N LYS A 104 0.17 -12.02 -45.86
CA LYS A 104 1.49 -11.60 -46.33
C LYS A 104 2.12 -12.59 -47.32
N GLU A 105 1.68 -13.86 -47.31
CA GLU A 105 1.94 -14.80 -48.43
C GLU A 105 1.27 -14.36 -49.75
N MET A 106 0.40 -13.33 -49.72
CA MET A 106 -0.28 -12.78 -50.90
C MET A 106 0.09 -11.32 -51.24
N SER A 107 0.87 -10.60 -50.40
CA SER A 107 1.24 -9.22 -50.74
C SER A 107 2.49 -8.73 -50.00
N ASP A 108 3.46 -8.34 -50.83
CA ASP A 108 4.77 -7.84 -50.47
C ASP A 108 4.73 -6.51 -49.70
N SER A 109 5.75 -6.35 -48.85
CA SER A 109 6.32 -5.13 -48.23
C SER A 109 5.45 -3.86 -48.03
N LEU A 110 5.20 -3.50 -46.76
CA LEU A 110 5.59 -2.18 -46.16
C LEU A 110 5.20 -2.06 -44.67
N THR A 111 6.23 -1.78 -43.85
CA THR A 111 6.32 -1.17 -42.50
C THR A 111 5.44 -1.68 -41.33
N THR A 112 5.98 -2.60 -40.52
CA THR A 112 5.65 -2.78 -39.08
C THR A 112 6.83 -3.37 -38.30
N GLU A 113 8.01 -2.75 -38.37
CA GLU A 113 9.20 -3.29 -37.69
C GLU A 113 9.21 -3.02 -36.16
N ASN A 114 8.48 -2.03 -35.68
CA ASN A 114 8.45 -1.71 -34.23
C ASN A 114 7.62 -2.66 -33.36
N LEU A 115 7.00 -3.71 -33.92
CA LEU A 115 6.17 -4.69 -33.19
C LEU A 115 6.88 -6.03 -32.96
N MET A 116 8.15 -6.14 -33.32
CA MET A 116 8.87 -7.41 -33.46
C MET A 116 10.01 -7.66 -32.45
N ALA A 117 10.26 -6.76 -31.48
CA ALA A 117 11.47 -6.88 -30.64
C ALA A 117 11.26 -7.28 -29.16
N HIS A 118 10.03 -7.29 -28.61
CA HIS A 118 9.83 -7.62 -27.19
C HIS A 118 8.64 -8.56 -26.95
N SER A 119 8.80 -9.81 -27.33
CA SER A 119 8.05 -10.91 -26.72
C SER A 119 9.00 -12.10 -26.57
N SER A 120 9.84 -12.04 -25.54
CA SER A 120 10.61 -13.18 -25.05
C SER A 120 9.64 -14.32 -24.75
N GLN A 121 10.04 -15.53 -25.10
CA GLN A 121 9.32 -16.76 -24.87
C GLN A 121 8.89 -16.91 -23.40
N ASP A 122 7.58 -17.08 -23.19
CA ASP A 122 6.96 -18.12 -22.35
C ASP A 122 5.64 -17.63 -21.74
N ASN A 123 4.54 -18.01 -22.39
CA ASN A 123 3.36 -18.55 -21.73
C ASN A 123 2.40 -19.05 -22.82
N VAL A 124 2.24 -20.36 -22.86
CA VAL A 124 1.31 -21.03 -23.77
C VAL A 124 -0.10 -20.64 -23.33
N ALA A 125 -0.65 -19.59 -23.94
CA ALA A 125 -2.09 -19.37 -23.96
C ALA A 125 -2.76 -20.71 -24.31
N SER A 126 -3.78 -21.09 -23.55
CA SER A 126 -4.50 -22.34 -23.77
C SER A 126 -4.85 -22.45 -25.26
N SER A 127 -4.58 -23.61 -25.86
CA SER A 127 -4.80 -23.83 -27.30
C SER A 127 -6.25 -23.52 -27.72
N SER A 128 -7.18 -23.64 -26.77
CA SER A 128 -8.58 -23.26 -26.88
C SER A 128 -8.78 -21.75 -27.09
N ASP A 129 -8.22 -20.90 -26.23
CA ASP A 129 -8.43 -19.44 -26.31
C ASP A 129 -7.88 -18.86 -27.61
N LEU A 130 -6.70 -19.33 -28.03
CA LEU A 130 -6.09 -18.89 -29.28
C LEU A 130 -6.95 -19.26 -30.50
N SER A 131 -7.61 -20.43 -30.48
CA SER A 131 -8.53 -20.85 -31.56
C SER A 131 -9.78 -19.97 -31.63
N ALA A 132 -10.32 -19.56 -30.47
CA ALA A 132 -11.46 -18.66 -30.38
C ALA A 132 -11.11 -17.25 -30.89
N PHE A 133 -9.90 -16.74 -30.62
CA PHE A 133 -9.44 -15.47 -31.20
C PHE A 133 -9.16 -15.57 -32.71
N LEU A 134 -8.72 -16.73 -33.21
CA LEU A 134 -8.49 -16.92 -34.65
C LEU A 134 -9.78 -16.94 -35.47
N SER A 135 -10.95 -17.25 -34.90
CA SER A 135 -12.23 -17.17 -35.63
C SER A 135 -12.72 -15.74 -35.82
N LYS A 136 -12.36 -14.81 -34.92
CA LYS A 136 -12.80 -13.41 -34.91
C LYS A 136 -12.28 -12.57 -36.08
N SER A 137 -13.02 -11.56 -36.52
CA SER A 137 -12.56 -10.69 -37.62
C SER A 137 -11.34 -9.83 -37.22
N LYS A 138 -10.57 -9.32 -38.20
CA LYS A 138 -9.43 -8.43 -37.89
C LYS A 138 -9.87 -7.16 -37.15
N LEU A 139 -11.02 -6.60 -37.52
CA LEU A 139 -11.57 -5.40 -36.87
C LEU A 139 -11.95 -5.70 -35.42
N GLU A 140 -12.61 -6.83 -35.20
CA GLU A 140 -13.00 -7.32 -33.88
C GLU A 140 -11.76 -7.59 -32.99
N LEU A 141 -10.69 -8.17 -33.54
CA LEU A 141 -9.44 -8.35 -32.78
C LEU A 141 -8.78 -7.03 -32.36
N TRP A 142 -8.84 -6.00 -33.20
CA TRP A 142 -8.35 -4.67 -32.81
C TRP A 142 -9.26 -4.00 -31.78
N HIS A 143 -10.56 -4.24 -31.85
CA HIS A 143 -11.50 -3.80 -30.83
C HIS A 143 -11.20 -4.46 -29.49
N ASP A 144 -11.10 -5.79 -29.46
CA ASP A 144 -10.75 -6.56 -28.27
C ASP A 144 -9.39 -6.18 -27.71
N LEU A 145 -8.37 -5.99 -28.56
CA LEU A 145 -7.05 -5.56 -28.13
C LEU A 145 -7.11 -4.19 -27.45
N LYS A 146 -7.87 -3.25 -28.01
CA LYS A 146 -8.05 -1.90 -27.45
C LYS A 146 -8.67 -1.97 -26.06
N VAL A 147 -9.83 -2.63 -25.94
CA VAL A 147 -10.55 -2.72 -24.67
C VAL A 147 -9.70 -3.46 -23.65
N LYS A 148 -9.23 -4.68 -23.97
CA LYS A 148 -8.50 -5.49 -22.99
C LYS A 148 -7.16 -4.90 -22.58
N SER A 149 -6.42 -4.23 -23.46
CA SER A 149 -5.12 -3.63 -23.07
C SER A 149 -5.29 -2.46 -22.11
N ILE A 150 -6.29 -1.61 -22.34
CA ILE A 150 -6.58 -0.47 -21.45
C ILE A 150 -7.13 -0.97 -20.12
N SER A 151 -8.12 -1.87 -20.16
CA SER A 151 -8.70 -2.46 -18.95
C SER A 151 -7.65 -3.21 -18.12
N ARG A 152 -6.71 -3.91 -18.77
CA ARG A 152 -5.64 -4.64 -18.07
C ARG A 152 -4.71 -3.71 -17.33
N MET A 153 -4.23 -2.64 -17.98
CA MET A 153 -3.32 -1.70 -17.33
C MET A 153 -4.00 -1.03 -16.14
N LEU A 154 -5.25 -0.58 -16.31
CA LEU A 154 -6.01 0.02 -15.22
C LEU A 154 -6.26 -1.01 -14.10
N ALA A 155 -6.68 -2.24 -14.42
CA ALA A 155 -6.91 -3.27 -13.42
C ALA A 155 -5.65 -3.56 -12.60
N LEU A 156 -4.47 -3.64 -13.24
CA LEU A 156 -3.19 -3.80 -12.54
C LEU A 156 -2.91 -2.63 -11.58
N ILE A 157 -3.13 -1.38 -12.01
CA ILE A 157 -2.97 -0.18 -11.16
C ILE A 157 -3.93 -0.24 -9.96
N TYR A 158 -5.23 -0.49 -10.21
CA TYR A 158 -6.25 -0.56 -9.17
C TYR A 158 -5.98 -1.67 -8.17
N SER A 159 -5.58 -2.84 -8.65
CA SER A 159 -5.27 -3.98 -7.80
C SER A 159 -4.02 -3.76 -6.97
N ALA A 160 -2.95 -3.20 -7.55
CA ALA A 160 -1.73 -2.88 -6.81
C ALA A 160 -1.97 -1.78 -5.76
N ALA A 161 -2.65 -0.69 -6.13
CA ALA A 161 -3.05 0.36 -5.20
C ALA A 161 -3.93 -0.19 -4.06
N GLY A 162 -4.90 -1.06 -4.40
CA GLY A 162 -5.81 -1.67 -3.43
C GLY A 162 -5.09 -2.59 -2.46
N LEU A 163 -4.15 -3.38 -2.97
CA LEU A 163 -3.34 -4.29 -2.15
C LEU A 163 -2.43 -3.49 -1.21
N LEU A 164 -1.83 -2.39 -1.67
CA LEU A 164 -1.01 -1.51 -0.83
C LEU A 164 -1.84 -0.90 0.29
N LEU A 165 -2.98 -0.30 -0.07
CA LEU A 165 -3.87 0.36 0.89
C LEU A 165 -4.39 -0.63 1.93
N LEU A 166 -4.81 -1.83 1.50
CA LEU A 166 -5.26 -2.88 2.42
C LEU A 166 -4.13 -3.36 3.32
N THR A 167 -2.94 -3.59 2.78
CA THR A 167 -1.77 -4.03 3.57
C THR A 167 -1.36 -2.97 4.59
N ARG A 168 -1.37 -1.69 4.21
CA ARG A 168 -1.17 -0.55 5.11
C ARG A 168 -2.21 -0.54 6.22
N LEU A 169 -3.49 -0.67 5.88
CA LEU A 169 -4.58 -0.70 6.85
C LEU A 169 -4.37 -1.84 7.85
N GLN A 170 -4.26 -3.08 7.36
CA GLN A 170 -4.22 -4.26 8.22
C GLN A 170 -3.00 -4.26 9.15
N LEU A 171 -1.81 -3.96 8.62
CA LEU A 171 -0.59 -3.97 9.43
C LEU A 171 -0.53 -2.79 10.42
N ASN A 172 -1.07 -1.61 10.09
CA ASN A 172 -1.12 -0.50 11.05
C ASN A 172 -2.14 -0.78 12.18
N ILE A 173 -3.28 -1.42 11.91
CA ILE A 173 -4.22 -1.86 12.96
C ILE A 173 -3.54 -2.85 13.92
N LEU A 174 -2.87 -3.88 13.38
CA LEU A 174 -2.18 -4.87 14.21
C LEU A 174 -1.01 -4.25 14.99
N ALA A 175 -0.22 -3.39 14.36
CA ALA A 175 0.89 -2.72 15.02
C ALA A 175 0.43 -1.80 16.14
N ARG A 176 -0.72 -1.12 15.97
CA ARG A 176 -1.38 -0.33 17.01
C ARG A 176 -1.85 -1.21 18.18
N LYS A 177 -2.55 -2.31 17.91
CA LYS A 177 -3.04 -3.24 18.95
C LYS A 177 -1.88 -3.74 19.82
N ALA A 178 -0.83 -4.25 19.19
CA ALA A 178 0.34 -4.75 19.91
C ALA A 178 1.16 -3.63 20.60
N TYR A 179 1.00 -2.37 20.19
CA TYR A 179 1.54 -1.23 20.94
C TYR A 179 0.72 -0.95 22.20
N LEU A 180 -0.62 -0.94 22.11
CA LEU A 180 -1.50 -0.73 23.26
C LEU A 180 -1.26 -1.77 24.36
N GLU A 181 -1.11 -3.04 23.98
CA GLU A 181 -0.74 -4.12 24.91
C GLU A 181 0.59 -3.84 25.62
N SER A 182 1.62 -3.42 24.86
CA SER A 182 2.92 -3.06 25.42
C SER A 182 2.82 -1.85 26.37
N ALA A 183 2.00 -0.85 26.03
CA ALA A 183 1.77 0.35 26.84
C ALA A 183 1.07 0.03 28.16
N ILE A 184 0.10 -0.89 28.17
CA ILE A 184 -0.59 -1.35 29.39
C ILE A 184 0.42 -2.01 30.35
N VAL A 185 1.30 -2.88 29.84
CA VAL A 185 2.35 -3.51 30.64
C VAL A 185 3.31 -2.47 31.21
N MET A 186 3.71 -1.48 30.39
CA MET A 186 4.59 -0.39 30.84
C MET A 186 3.95 0.50 31.92
N ALA A 187 2.62 0.67 31.89
CA ALA A 187 1.87 1.40 32.91
C ALA A 187 1.67 0.62 34.22
N GLY A 188 2.17 -0.61 34.31
CA GLY A 188 1.99 -1.49 35.47
C GLY A 188 0.64 -2.19 35.50
N GLY A 189 -0.12 -2.14 34.41
CA GLY A 189 -1.30 -2.96 34.21
C GLY A 189 -0.94 -4.41 33.89
N SER A 190 -1.86 -5.32 34.15
CA SER A 190 -1.76 -6.71 33.69
C SER A 190 -2.56 -6.87 32.40
N VAL A 191 -1.89 -7.21 31.31
CA VAL A 191 -2.55 -7.76 30.12
C VAL A 191 -3.12 -9.14 30.51
N PRO A 192 -4.38 -9.49 30.17
CA PRO A 192 -4.93 -10.81 30.48
C PRO A 192 -3.97 -11.92 30.05
N GLN A 193 -3.71 -12.92 30.88
CA GLN A 193 -2.74 -13.99 30.54
C GLN A 193 -3.13 -14.79 29.29
N ASN A 194 -4.40 -14.73 28.85
CA ASN A 194 -4.86 -15.32 27.60
C ASN A 194 -4.41 -14.56 26.34
N SER A 195 -3.93 -13.31 26.46
CA SER A 195 -3.59 -12.42 25.31
C SER A 195 -2.23 -12.73 24.66
N GLN A 196 -1.46 -13.66 25.22
CA GLN A 196 -0.23 -14.20 24.63
C GLN A 196 -0.42 -15.67 24.24
N SER A 197 -1.65 -16.06 23.94
CA SER A 197 -1.92 -17.41 23.47
C SER A 197 -1.47 -17.57 22.02
N SER A 198 -1.00 -18.76 21.65
CA SER A 198 -0.78 -19.13 20.24
C SER A 198 -2.01 -18.87 19.36
N PHE A 199 -3.19 -18.77 19.98
CA PHE A 199 -4.46 -18.50 19.33
C PHE A 199 -4.63 -17.04 18.89
N ASP A 200 -4.13 -16.06 19.66
CA ASP A 200 -4.17 -14.66 19.23
C ASP A 200 -3.30 -14.41 18.00
N TYR A 201 -2.11 -15.02 17.95
CA TYR A 201 -1.27 -14.97 16.75
C TYR A 201 -1.97 -15.62 15.54
N PHE A 202 -2.67 -16.74 15.77
CA PHE A 202 -3.46 -17.40 14.72
C PHE A 202 -4.62 -16.53 14.21
N ILE A 203 -5.29 -15.77 15.11
CA ILE A 203 -6.29 -14.78 14.73
C ILE A 203 -5.66 -13.66 13.89
N GLU A 204 -4.50 -13.14 14.28
CA GLU A 204 -3.81 -12.08 13.54
C GLU A 204 -3.37 -12.54 12.14
N GLN A 205 -2.84 -13.76 12.03
CA GLN A 205 -2.51 -14.37 10.74
C GLN A 205 -3.75 -14.54 9.85
N SER A 206 -4.86 -14.96 10.44
CA SER A 206 -6.11 -15.14 9.70
C SER A 206 -6.78 -13.83 9.30
N TYR A 207 -6.62 -12.79 10.12
CA TYR A 207 -7.03 -11.44 9.73
C TYR A 207 -6.25 -10.96 8.51
N LEU A 208 -4.92 -11.16 8.48
CA LEU A 208 -4.10 -10.83 7.30
C LEU A 208 -4.47 -11.66 6.07
N SER A 209 -4.90 -12.91 6.25
CA SER A 209 -5.32 -13.77 5.13
C SER A 209 -6.62 -13.29 4.46
N LEU A 210 -7.37 -12.36 5.07
CA LEU A 210 -8.55 -11.75 4.42
C LEU A 210 -8.20 -10.94 3.16
N SER A 211 -6.92 -10.58 2.98
CA SER A 211 -6.39 -10.04 1.72
C SER A 211 -6.58 -10.99 0.52
N TRP A 212 -6.81 -12.29 0.77
CA TRP A 212 -7.16 -13.27 -0.24
C TRP A 212 -8.39 -12.87 -1.07
N TRP A 213 -9.36 -12.16 -0.49
CA TRP A 213 -10.54 -11.66 -1.20
C TRP A 213 -10.15 -10.78 -2.39
N LEU A 214 -9.28 -9.79 -2.15
CA LEU A 214 -8.80 -8.89 -3.19
C LEU A 214 -8.02 -9.66 -4.27
N LEU A 215 -7.18 -10.62 -3.84
CA LEU A 215 -6.32 -11.43 -4.71
C LEU A 215 -7.10 -12.43 -5.59
N ASN A 216 -8.35 -12.76 -5.28
CA ASN A 216 -9.12 -13.77 -6.02
C ASN A 216 -10.43 -13.25 -6.63
N HIS A 217 -11.16 -12.41 -5.91
CA HIS A 217 -12.47 -11.90 -6.35
C HIS A 217 -12.47 -10.40 -6.64
N GLY A 218 -11.75 -9.61 -5.82
CA GLY A 218 -11.74 -8.15 -5.90
C GLY A 218 -11.25 -7.65 -7.26
N TRP A 219 -10.07 -8.09 -7.71
CA TRP A 219 -9.53 -7.65 -9.01
C TRP A 219 -10.44 -8.03 -10.20
N MET A 220 -11.17 -9.15 -10.13
CA MET A 220 -12.04 -9.62 -11.22
C MET A 220 -13.27 -8.72 -11.37
N ARG A 221 -13.91 -8.37 -10.25
CA ARG A 221 -15.02 -7.40 -10.24
C ARG A 221 -14.55 -6.03 -10.76
N MET A 222 -13.33 -5.61 -10.40
CA MET A 222 -12.72 -4.37 -10.92
C MET A 222 -12.51 -4.43 -12.43
N ALA A 223 -11.92 -5.52 -12.93
CA ALA A 223 -11.64 -5.72 -14.34
C ALA A 223 -12.92 -5.67 -15.19
N ASN A 224 -14.00 -6.32 -14.75
CA ASN A 224 -15.30 -6.28 -15.42
C ASN A 224 -15.90 -4.86 -15.48
N GLY A 225 -15.84 -4.12 -14.36
CA GLY A 225 -16.30 -2.73 -14.31
C GLY A 225 -15.50 -1.81 -15.24
N LEU A 226 -14.18 -1.99 -15.27
CA LEU A 226 -13.27 -1.29 -16.17
C LEU A 226 -13.55 -1.60 -17.64
N GLU A 227 -13.74 -2.87 -18.01
CA GLU A 227 -14.07 -3.26 -19.40
C GLU A 227 -15.32 -2.54 -19.92
N SER A 228 -16.39 -2.50 -19.12
CA SER A 228 -17.64 -1.82 -19.50
C SER A 228 -17.44 -0.32 -19.74
N LEU A 229 -16.68 0.35 -18.87
CA LEU A 229 -16.43 1.79 -18.99
C LEU A 229 -15.46 2.14 -20.12
N VAL A 230 -14.42 1.33 -20.30
CA VAL A 230 -13.47 1.46 -21.42
C VAL A 230 -14.20 1.28 -22.74
N GLU A 231 -15.08 0.27 -22.86
CA GLU A 231 -15.86 0.04 -24.07
C GLU A 231 -16.77 1.24 -24.39
N SER A 232 -17.42 1.81 -23.39
CA SER A 232 -18.24 3.02 -23.54
C SER A 232 -17.42 4.24 -23.99
N LYS A 233 -16.31 4.55 -23.30
CA LYS A 233 -15.48 5.74 -23.57
C LYS A 233 -14.69 5.65 -24.87
N PHE A 234 -14.19 4.47 -25.23
CA PHE A 234 -13.37 4.28 -26.43
C PHE A 234 -14.18 3.82 -27.65
N LYS A 235 -15.51 3.79 -27.60
CA LYS A 235 -16.38 3.27 -28.67
C LYS A 235 -16.09 3.90 -30.04
N GLU A 236 -15.96 5.22 -30.10
CA GLU A 236 -15.76 5.98 -31.33
C GLU A 236 -14.29 6.07 -31.76
N ILE A 237 -13.36 5.67 -30.89
CA ILE A 237 -11.92 5.79 -31.12
C ILE A 237 -11.42 4.56 -31.88
N THR A 238 -10.91 4.82 -33.09
CA THR A 238 -10.28 3.80 -33.92
C THR A 238 -8.79 3.64 -33.59
N PRO A 239 -8.15 2.49 -33.89
CA PRO A 239 -6.71 2.29 -33.70
C PRO A 239 -5.82 3.28 -34.49
N LYS A 240 -6.38 3.96 -35.49
CA LYS A 240 -5.67 4.94 -36.34
C LYS A 240 -5.79 6.37 -35.83
N THR A 241 -6.68 6.62 -34.87
CA THR A 241 -6.89 7.96 -34.28
C THR A 241 -5.60 8.45 -33.67
N GLU A 242 -5.26 9.70 -33.96
CA GLU A 242 -4.06 10.36 -33.45
C GLU A 242 -4.41 11.17 -32.21
N LEU A 243 -3.66 10.95 -31.13
CA LEU A 243 -3.90 11.50 -29.81
C LEU A 243 -2.56 11.95 -29.21
N SER A 244 -2.56 13.00 -28.39
CA SER A 244 -1.41 13.31 -27.54
C SER A 244 -1.38 12.41 -26.31
N VAL A 245 -0.23 12.35 -25.64
CA VAL A 245 -0.11 11.63 -24.35
C VAL A 245 -1.06 12.23 -23.32
N ASP A 246 -1.15 13.56 -23.24
CA ASP A 246 -2.03 14.28 -22.31
C ASP A 246 -3.52 13.96 -22.54
N THR A 247 -3.96 13.91 -23.82
CA THR A 247 -5.35 13.54 -24.12
C THR A 247 -5.60 12.08 -23.76
N PHE A 248 -4.62 11.19 -23.98
CA PHE A 248 -4.74 9.79 -23.61
C PHE A 248 -4.85 9.61 -22.09
N THR A 249 -3.97 10.23 -21.31
CA THR A 249 -4.01 10.17 -19.84
C THR A 249 -5.27 10.79 -19.28
N GLN A 250 -5.74 11.92 -19.83
CA GLN A 250 -7.02 12.53 -19.45
C GLN A 250 -8.20 11.57 -19.65
N MET A 251 -8.26 10.84 -20.76
CA MET A 251 -9.29 9.83 -20.98
C MET A 251 -9.25 8.69 -19.95
N LEU A 252 -8.05 8.28 -19.51
CA LEU A 252 -7.90 7.30 -18.43
C LEU A 252 -8.37 7.88 -17.09
N SER A 253 -8.03 9.12 -16.77
CA SER A 253 -8.50 9.81 -15.56
C SER A 253 -10.03 9.94 -15.53
N GLU A 254 -10.68 10.18 -16.67
CA GLU A 254 -12.14 10.21 -16.77
C GLU A 254 -12.78 8.84 -16.50
N ILE A 255 -12.15 7.75 -16.94
CA ILE A 255 -12.60 6.38 -16.60
C ILE A 255 -12.49 6.17 -15.10
N ASN A 256 -11.38 6.58 -14.50
CA ASN A 256 -11.17 6.44 -13.06
C ASN A 256 -12.21 7.20 -12.24
N ALA A 257 -12.52 8.44 -12.64
CA ALA A 257 -13.57 9.24 -12.01
C ALA A 257 -14.95 8.56 -12.10
N GLY A 258 -15.23 7.88 -13.22
CA GLY A 258 -16.46 7.10 -13.40
C GLY A 258 -16.59 5.91 -12.44
N ILE A 259 -15.50 5.18 -12.18
CA ILE A 259 -15.49 4.04 -11.25
C ILE A 259 -15.60 4.50 -9.80
N ILE A 260 -14.84 5.53 -9.44
CA ILE A 260 -14.73 6.00 -8.06
C ILE A 260 -16.01 6.70 -7.61
N ALA A 261 -16.78 7.28 -8.55
CA ALA A 261 -18.11 7.83 -8.27
C ALA A 261 -19.06 6.75 -7.72
N ASP A 262 -18.94 5.51 -8.16
CA ASP A 262 -19.62 4.36 -7.56
C ASP A 262 -18.76 3.79 -6.41
N GLY A 263 -18.63 4.58 -5.33
CA GLY A 263 -17.84 4.21 -4.15
C GLY A 263 -18.29 2.90 -3.47
N SER A 264 -19.46 2.35 -3.84
CA SER A 264 -19.91 1.04 -3.39
C SER A 264 -19.06 -0.10 -3.99
N LEU A 265 -18.65 0.05 -5.25
CA LEU A 265 -17.80 -0.92 -5.92
C LEU A 265 -16.48 -1.01 -5.18
N VAL A 266 -15.80 0.11 -4.93
CA VAL A 266 -14.48 0.14 -4.28
C VAL A 266 -14.48 -0.61 -2.93
N LYS A 267 -15.52 -0.44 -2.11
CA LYS A 267 -15.63 -1.11 -0.81
C LYS A 267 -15.69 -2.63 -0.94
N ASN A 268 -16.52 -3.13 -1.85
CA ASN A 268 -16.71 -4.56 -2.09
C ASN A 268 -15.54 -5.20 -2.87
N LEU A 269 -14.64 -4.39 -3.41
CA LEU A 269 -13.44 -4.82 -4.12
C LEU A 269 -12.27 -5.05 -3.17
N LEU A 270 -12.06 -4.14 -2.21
CA LEU A 270 -10.89 -4.15 -1.33
C LEU A 270 -10.97 -5.22 -0.24
N PHE A 271 -12.15 -5.43 0.35
CA PHE A 271 -12.29 -6.29 1.52
C PHE A 271 -13.63 -7.04 1.51
N PRO A 272 -13.71 -8.26 2.07
CA PRO A 272 -14.96 -8.99 2.18
C PRO A 272 -15.82 -8.33 3.27
N THR A 273 -16.70 -7.42 2.86
CA THR A 273 -17.61 -6.68 3.75
C THR A 273 -18.87 -7.49 4.12
N GLU A 274 -19.31 -8.36 3.22
CA GLU A 274 -20.50 -9.22 3.39
C GLU A 274 -20.14 -10.51 4.13
N TYR A 275 -21.06 -11.00 4.95
CA TYR A 275 -20.86 -12.21 5.75
C TYR A 275 -20.55 -13.46 4.91
N ASP A 276 -21.25 -13.63 3.78
CA ASP A 276 -21.03 -14.77 2.88
C ASP A 276 -19.62 -14.72 2.26
N ASN A 277 -19.16 -13.53 1.87
CA ASN A 277 -17.80 -13.32 1.32
C ASN A 277 -16.73 -13.56 2.40
N LEU A 278 -17.01 -13.22 3.67
CA LEU A 278 -16.13 -13.51 4.80
C LEU A 278 -16.00 -15.01 5.03
N ILE A 279 -17.12 -15.74 5.02
CA ILE A 279 -17.10 -17.21 5.15
C ILE A 279 -16.32 -17.82 4.00
N GLU A 280 -16.59 -17.43 2.75
CA GLU A 280 -15.88 -17.95 1.58
C GLU A 280 -14.36 -17.72 1.72
N THR A 281 -13.96 -16.52 2.15
CA THR A 281 -12.55 -16.17 2.35
C THR A 281 -11.92 -17.01 3.45
N LEU A 282 -12.58 -17.18 4.60
CA LEU A 282 -12.06 -17.99 5.70
C LEU A 282 -12.04 -19.49 5.35
N MET A 283 -13.03 -20.01 4.64
CA MET A 283 -13.04 -21.43 4.22
C MET A 283 -11.85 -21.77 3.31
N ASN A 284 -11.41 -20.82 2.49
CA ASN A 284 -10.25 -21.00 1.61
C ASN A 284 -8.90 -20.76 2.31
N THR A 285 -8.88 -20.05 3.45
CA THR A 285 -7.64 -19.65 4.13
C THR A 285 -7.47 -20.33 5.48
N ASN A 286 -8.40 -20.12 6.41
CA ASN A 286 -8.37 -20.59 7.79
C ASN A 286 -9.79 -21.02 8.25
N PRO A 287 -10.26 -22.24 7.87
CA PRO A 287 -11.63 -22.68 8.11
C PRO A 287 -11.98 -22.83 9.60
N GLU A 288 -10.98 -23.01 10.46
CA GLU A 288 -11.16 -23.18 11.91
C GLU A 288 -11.76 -21.95 12.59
N LEU A 289 -11.55 -20.76 12.02
CA LEU A 289 -12.03 -19.49 12.59
C LEU A 289 -13.42 -19.08 12.10
N VAL A 290 -14.09 -19.90 11.28
CA VAL A 290 -15.45 -19.59 10.83
C VAL A 290 -16.40 -19.50 12.03
N ASN A 291 -16.23 -20.37 13.03
CA ASN A 291 -17.02 -20.34 14.26
C ASN A 291 -16.79 -19.07 15.09
N GLU A 292 -15.62 -18.44 14.97
CA GLU A 292 -15.30 -17.18 15.66
C GLU A 292 -16.07 -15.99 15.08
N LEU A 293 -16.54 -16.06 13.81
CA LEU A 293 -17.36 -15.01 13.21
C LEU A 293 -18.72 -14.85 13.90
N GLU A 294 -19.24 -15.91 14.51
CA GLU A 294 -20.51 -15.88 15.25
C GLU A 294 -20.35 -15.22 16.64
N ASN A 295 -19.12 -15.15 17.16
CA ASN A 295 -18.81 -14.57 18.45
C ASN A 295 -18.48 -13.07 18.33
N GLN A 296 -19.42 -12.20 18.71
CA GLN A 296 -19.23 -10.74 18.66
C GLN A 296 -18.08 -10.23 19.53
N ASP A 297 -17.71 -10.95 20.58
CA ASP A 297 -16.59 -10.59 21.47
C ASP A 297 -15.23 -11.06 20.94
N SER A 298 -15.21 -11.84 19.86
CA SER A 298 -13.99 -12.35 19.24
C SER A 298 -13.08 -11.22 18.75
N ASN A 299 -11.78 -11.39 18.97
CA ASN A 299 -10.77 -10.44 18.48
C ASN A 299 -10.81 -10.33 16.95
N LEU A 300 -11.13 -11.41 16.24
CA LEU A 300 -11.25 -11.41 14.77
C LEU A 300 -12.38 -10.49 14.30
N VAL A 301 -13.56 -10.61 14.92
CA VAL A 301 -14.74 -9.78 14.58
C VAL A 301 -14.48 -8.31 14.87
N LYS A 302 -13.78 -7.98 15.96
CA LYS A 302 -13.35 -6.61 16.27
C LYS A 302 -12.44 -6.02 15.19
N LEU A 303 -11.43 -6.78 14.74
CA LEU A 303 -10.53 -6.36 13.65
C LEU A 303 -11.28 -6.16 12.32
N ILE A 304 -12.22 -7.06 11.99
CA ILE A 304 -13.06 -6.96 10.79
C ILE A 304 -13.95 -5.72 10.85
N ASN A 305 -14.62 -5.48 11.98
CA ASN A 305 -15.52 -4.34 12.15
C ASN A 305 -14.76 -3.00 12.06
N GLU A 306 -13.58 -2.92 12.69
CA GLU A 306 -12.72 -1.75 12.57
C GLU A 306 -12.27 -1.52 11.13
N THR A 307 -11.88 -2.59 10.43
CA THR A 307 -11.49 -2.53 9.01
C THR A 307 -12.65 -2.02 8.15
N ASN A 308 -13.85 -2.55 8.35
CA ASN A 308 -15.06 -2.12 7.64
C ASN A 308 -15.39 -0.65 7.92
N PHE A 309 -15.21 -0.18 9.16
CA PHE A 309 -15.40 1.22 9.52
C PHE A 309 -14.40 2.13 8.80
N ILE A 310 -13.11 1.77 8.79
CA ILE A 310 -12.06 2.55 8.11
C ILE A 310 -12.26 2.53 6.59
N ILE A 311 -12.53 1.38 5.98
CA ILE A 311 -12.78 1.26 4.52
C ILE A 311 -14.02 2.04 4.09
N SER A 312 -15.01 2.16 4.98
CA SER A 312 -16.24 2.89 4.67
C SER A 312 -16.07 4.41 4.68
N ASN A 313 -14.97 4.93 5.24
CA ASN A 313 -14.66 6.35 5.35
C ASN A 313 -14.31 6.97 3.99
N ASP A 314 -14.83 8.17 3.73
CA ASP A 314 -14.54 8.96 2.52
C ASP A 314 -13.05 9.27 2.39
N PHE A 315 -12.32 9.41 3.51
CA PHE A 315 -10.88 9.60 3.48
C PHE A 315 -10.14 8.41 2.86
N THR A 316 -10.56 7.17 3.17
CA THR A 316 -9.97 5.96 2.58
C THR A 316 -10.23 5.90 1.07
N LEU A 317 -11.43 6.29 0.63
CA LEU A 317 -11.76 6.40 -0.79
C LEU A 317 -10.92 7.47 -1.48
N HIS A 318 -10.66 8.61 -0.82
CA HIS A 318 -9.80 9.67 -1.33
C HIS A 318 -8.35 9.19 -1.48
N VAL A 319 -7.80 8.51 -0.47
CA VAL A 319 -6.43 7.93 -0.52
C VAL A 319 -6.34 6.91 -1.65
N PHE A 320 -7.33 6.02 -1.78
CA PHE A 320 -7.40 5.06 -2.87
C PHE A 320 -7.46 5.75 -4.24
N SER A 321 -8.29 6.78 -4.39
CA SER A 321 -8.37 7.58 -5.61
C SER A 321 -7.04 8.24 -5.96
N SER A 322 -6.32 8.72 -4.95
CA SER A 322 -5.02 9.40 -5.13
C SER A 322 -3.94 8.39 -5.56
N LEU A 323 -3.92 7.20 -4.97
CA LEU A 323 -3.05 6.08 -5.40
C LEU A 323 -3.29 5.70 -6.87
N VAL A 324 -4.56 5.49 -7.23
CA VAL A 324 -4.92 5.13 -8.61
C VAL A 324 -4.55 6.24 -9.60
N ARG A 325 -4.78 7.50 -9.22
CA ARG A 325 -4.40 8.66 -10.04
C ARG A 325 -2.89 8.72 -10.23
N ASN A 326 -2.12 8.60 -9.15
CA ASN A 326 -0.66 8.55 -9.21
C ASN A 326 -0.14 7.42 -10.12
N GLY A 327 -0.83 6.28 -10.15
CA GLY A 327 -0.50 5.17 -11.06
C GLY A 327 -0.75 5.49 -12.52
N VAL A 328 -1.82 6.21 -12.83
CA VAL A 328 -2.10 6.71 -14.18
C VAL A 328 -1.11 7.82 -14.58
N ASP A 329 -0.73 8.69 -13.65
CA ASP A 329 0.27 9.73 -13.89
C ASP A 329 1.64 9.08 -14.18
N THR A 330 2.05 8.08 -13.38
CA THR A 330 3.27 7.27 -13.60
C THR A 330 3.26 6.57 -14.96
N LEU A 331 2.11 6.03 -15.37
CA LEU A 331 1.91 5.45 -16.69
C LEU A 331 2.07 6.51 -17.78
N GLY A 332 1.47 7.69 -17.61
CA GLY A 332 1.55 8.81 -18.52
C GLY A 332 2.99 9.28 -18.75
N ASP A 333 3.73 9.47 -17.66
CA ASP A 333 5.13 9.87 -17.69
C ASP A 333 6.00 8.82 -18.38
N SER A 334 5.80 7.54 -18.05
CA SER A 334 6.54 6.43 -18.68
C SER A 334 6.27 6.33 -20.18
N ILE A 335 5.01 6.53 -20.60
CA ILE A 335 4.63 6.59 -22.03
C ILE A 335 5.22 7.83 -22.70
N SER A 336 5.22 8.97 -22.02
CA SER A 336 5.78 10.23 -22.55
C SER A 336 7.27 10.08 -22.83
N VAL A 337 8.03 9.53 -21.89
CA VAL A 337 9.47 9.25 -22.05
C VAL A 337 9.71 8.30 -23.23
N ALA A 338 8.91 7.24 -23.35
CA ALA A 338 9.07 6.25 -24.43
C ALA A 338 8.72 6.79 -25.83
N LEU A 339 7.72 7.66 -25.94
CA LEU A 339 7.20 8.14 -27.23
C LEU A 339 7.77 9.49 -27.67
N ASN A 340 8.28 10.28 -26.72
CA ASN A 340 8.80 11.64 -26.93
C ASN A 340 10.18 11.84 -26.28
N PRO A 341 11.23 11.09 -26.68
CA PRO A 341 12.56 11.24 -26.10
C PRO A 341 13.17 12.63 -26.33
N ASP A 342 12.79 13.32 -27.40
CA ASP A 342 13.24 14.69 -27.72
C ASP A 342 12.50 15.79 -26.93
N ASN A 343 11.56 15.41 -26.04
CA ASN A 343 10.75 16.30 -25.20
C ASN A 343 10.02 17.43 -25.95
N LYS A 344 9.55 17.15 -27.17
CA LYS A 344 8.77 18.09 -27.99
C LYS A 344 7.30 18.08 -27.57
N PRO A 345 6.71 19.24 -27.20
CA PRO A 345 5.32 19.29 -26.75
C PRO A 345 4.34 18.98 -27.87
N GLY A 346 3.26 18.28 -27.54
CA GLY A 346 2.10 18.08 -28.43
C GLY A 346 2.30 17.10 -29.59
N ARG A 347 3.28 16.18 -29.53
CA ARG A 347 3.42 15.14 -30.56
C ARG A 347 2.23 14.19 -30.53
N LEU A 348 1.60 14.04 -31.69
CA LEU A 348 0.48 13.12 -31.87
C LEU A 348 0.98 11.73 -32.23
N HIS A 349 0.39 10.72 -31.60
CA HIS A 349 0.67 9.30 -31.83
C HIS A 349 -0.61 8.54 -32.10
N LYS A 350 -0.54 7.48 -32.91
CA LYS A 350 -1.70 6.62 -33.18
C LYS A 350 -2.04 5.81 -31.94
N LEU A 351 -3.33 5.54 -31.70
CA LEU A 351 -3.78 4.66 -30.61
C LEU A 351 -3.04 3.31 -30.60
N ALA A 352 -2.76 2.71 -31.75
CA ALA A 352 -2.00 1.47 -31.83
C ALA A 352 -0.60 1.55 -31.18
N THR A 353 0.04 2.72 -31.19
CA THR A 353 1.33 2.96 -30.52
C THR A 353 1.14 2.97 -29.00
N PHE A 354 0.08 3.60 -28.50
CA PHE A 354 -0.27 3.55 -27.08
C PHE A 354 -0.56 2.11 -26.62
N LEU A 355 -1.32 1.32 -27.39
CA LEU A 355 -1.59 -0.09 -27.04
C LEU A 355 -0.30 -0.92 -26.94
N ALA A 356 0.68 -0.67 -27.79
CA ALA A 356 1.99 -1.32 -27.70
C ALA A 356 2.72 -0.90 -26.41
N GLN A 357 2.69 0.38 -26.06
CA GLN A 357 3.29 0.87 -24.81
C GLN A 357 2.57 0.34 -23.56
N LEU A 358 1.23 0.23 -23.58
CA LEU A 358 0.48 -0.40 -22.49
C LEU A 358 0.91 -1.85 -22.26
N SER A 359 1.27 -2.57 -23.32
CA SER A 359 1.80 -3.92 -23.18
C SER A 359 3.14 -3.94 -22.45
N VAL A 360 4.06 -3.03 -22.80
CA VAL A 360 5.34 -2.86 -22.10
C VAL A 360 5.10 -2.48 -20.63
N GLN A 361 4.26 -1.48 -20.38
CA GLN A 361 3.98 -0.98 -19.03
C GLN A 361 3.23 -1.99 -18.16
N SER A 362 2.42 -2.87 -18.75
CA SER A 362 1.84 -4.01 -18.04
C SER A 362 2.92 -4.95 -17.52
N ASN A 363 3.99 -5.21 -18.28
CA ASN A 363 5.10 -6.04 -17.81
C ASN A 363 5.90 -5.33 -16.73
N VAL A 364 6.12 -4.02 -16.88
CA VAL A 364 6.79 -3.18 -15.87
C VAL A 364 6.04 -3.30 -14.54
N ILE A 365 4.75 -2.93 -14.47
CA ILE A 365 4.01 -2.99 -13.20
C ILE A 365 3.96 -4.39 -12.57
N CYS A 366 4.12 -5.47 -13.35
CA CYS A 366 4.16 -6.84 -12.83
C CYS A 366 5.52 -7.27 -12.27
N ASP A 367 6.61 -6.63 -12.67
CA ASP A 367 7.96 -6.98 -12.26
C ASP A 367 8.31 -6.31 -10.91
N PRO A 368 8.52 -7.08 -9.82
CA PRO A 368 8.83 -6.51 -8.51
C PRO A 368 10.22 -5.86 -8.42
N GLN A 369 11.09 -6.01 -9.43
CA GLN A 369 12.48 -5.56 -9.42
C GLN A 369 12.85 -4.72 -10.66
N ASN A 370 11.94 -3.89 -11.16
CA ASN A 370 12.14 -3.11 -12.38
C ASN A 370 12.76 -1.71 -12.18
N ALA A 371 12.87 -1.21 -10.95
CA ALA A 371 13.35 0.12 -10.67
C ALA A 371 14.82 0.08 -10.24
N GLU A 372 15.66 0.90 -10.87
CA GLU A 372 17.07 1.05 -10.52
C GLU A 372 17.37 2.53 -10.25
N VAL A 373 18.00 2.82 -9.11
CA VAL A 373 18.55 4.14 -8.79
C VAL A 373 20.02 3.94 -8.49
N ASP A 374 20.91 4.68 -9.17
CA ASP A 374 22.36 4.61 -9.00
C ASP A 374 22.96 3.18 -9.13
N GLY A 375 22.31 2.30 -9.89
CA GLY A 375 22.75 0.91 -10.12
C GLY A 375 22.32 -0.09 -9.05
N GLU A 376 21.51 0.33 -8.06
CA GLU A 376 20.86 -0.56 -7.10
C GLU A 376 19.39 -0.75 -7.44
N VAL A 377 18.91 -2.00 -7.39
CA VAL A 377 17.50 -2.35 -7.59
C VAL A 377 16.69 -1.81 -6.40
N THR A 378 15.85 -0.81 -6.66
CA THR A 378 15.02 -0.11 -5.67
C THR A 378 13.58 -0.61 -5.62
N GLY A 379 13.26 -1.71 -6.32
CA GLY A 379 11.95 -2.36 -6.30
C GLY A 379 11.16 -2.10 -7.57
N ASN A 380 9.94 -1.54 -7.48
CA ASN A 380 9.06 -1.32 -8.62
C ASN A 380 8.65 0.15 -8.73
N ILE A 381 8.76 0.76 -9.92
CA ILE A 381 8.51 2.20 -10.12
C ILE A 381 7.10 2.64 -9.72
N TYR A 382 6.08 1.84 -10.00
CA TYR A 382 4.70 2.14 -9.62
C TYR A 382 4.51 2.03 -8.12
N ILE A 383 5.05 0.97 -7.50
CA ILE A 383 4.94 0.75 -6.06
C ILE A 383 5.73 1.82 -5.28
N ASN A 384 6.88 2.26 -5.78
CA ASN A 384 7.68 3.33 -5.19
C ASN A 384 6.89 4.64 -5.20
N ASN A 385 6.34 5.01 -6.36
CA ASN A 385 5.54 6.23 -6.48
C ASN A 385 4.28 6.18 -5.60
N PHE A 386 3.67 5.01 -5.43
CA PHE A 386 2.57 4.83 -4.48
C PHE A 386 3.01 5.00 -3.03
N ASN A 387 4.18 4.46 -2.68
CA ASN A 387 4.73 4.49 -1.34
C ASN A 387 5.18 5.89 -0.92
N ASP A 388 5.55 6.74 -1.89
CA ASP A 388 5.99 8.12 -1.67
C ASP A 388 4.83 9.13 -1.57
N LEU A 389 3.57 8.69 -1.64
CA LEU A 389 2.41 9.56 -1.47
C LEU A 389 2.21 9.97 -0.01
N ASP A 390 2.22 11.27 0.25
CA ASP A 390 1.99 11.86 1.57
C ASP A 390 0.62 11.43 2.14
N GLU A 391 -0.42 11.33 1.31
CA GLU A 391 -1.76 10.94 1.75
C GLU A 391 -1.80 9.51 2.30
N LEU A 392 -0.95 8.61 1.80
CA LEU A 392 -0.85 7.24 2.28
C LEU A 392 -0.16 7.16 3.64
N ASP A 393 0.84 8.01 3.86
CA ASP A 393 1.53 8.15 5.14
C ASP A 393 0.63 8.80 6.19
N GLU A 394 -0.12 9.83 5.83
CA GLU A 394 -1.16 10.44 6.67
C GLU A 394 -2.24 9.41 7.05
N PHE A 395 -2.69 8.60 6.09
CA PHE A 395 -3.61 7.50 6.33
C PHE A 395 -3.06 6.50 7.34
N SER A 396 -1.84 6.04 7.13
CA SER A 396 -1.18 5.09 8.03
C SER A 396 -1.00 5.67 9.43
N ALA A 397 -0.59 6.93 9.54
CA ALA A 397 -0.42 7.64 10.80
C ALA A 397 -1.75 7.83 11.54
N SER A 398 -2.84 8.13 10.82
CA SER A 398 -4.17 8.30 11.40
C SER A 398 -4.68 7.00 12.05
N ILE A 399 -4.47 5.86 11.40
CA ILE A 399 -4.82 4.54 11.95
C ILE A 399 -3.96 4.22 13.16
N TYR A 400 -2.64 4.43 13.03
CA TYR A 400 -1.69 4.08 14.08
C TYR A 400 -1.87 4.91 15.37
N SER A 401 -2.28 6.17 15.23
CA SER A 401 -2.43 7.11 16.35
C SER A 401 -3.85 7.17 16.94
N ASN A 402 -4.85 6.59 16.27
CA ASN A 402 -6.19 6.51 16.80
C ASN A 402 -6.21 5.51 17.96
N PHE A 403 -6.26 5.93 19.22
CA PHE A 403 -6.25 5.03 20.39
C PHE A 403 -7.62 4.94 21.09
N GLU A 404 -8.68 5.44 20.45
CA GLU A 404 -10.05 5.41 20.99
C GLU A 404 -10.71 4.03 20.91
#